data_AF-A6EU07-F1
#
_entry.id   AF-A6EU07-F1
#
_cell.length_a   1.000
_cell.length_b   1.000
_cell.length_c   1.000
_cell.angle_alpha   90.00
_cell.angle_beta   90.00
_cell.angle_gamma   90.00
#
_symmetry.space_group_name_H-M   'P 1'
#
loop_
_entity.id
_entity.type
_entity.pdbx_description
1 polymer ?
#
loop_
_entity_poly.entity_id
_entity_poly.type
_entity_poly.pdbx_seq_one_letter_code
_entity_poly.pdbx_strand_id
1 'polypeptide(L)'
;MKKSILLILILFSSISYGQTLNKENIIGLWGVEKITGDFPEMPAEQQKIMDNLKSAFMKSTFEFKEDNRFNFNIEFMKELDEMMKNVHWKLDSNKSEIIIQEWKDKDTDKYQLMGIQISQKNGKTYFVLTESPFVLEMKKK
;
A
#
# COMPACT_ATOMS: atom_id res chain seq x y z
N MET A 1 -8.48 -20.34 -57.34
CA MET A 1 -7.84 -19.11 -56.80
C MET A 1 -8.71 -18.57 -55.68
N LYS A 2 -8.12 -18.40 -54.49
CA LYS A 2 -8.40 -17.37 -53.45
C LYS A 2 -9.88 -16.96 -53.33
N LYS A 3 -10.56 -17.22 -52.22
CA LYS A 3 -10.38 -16.45 -50.98
C LYS A 3 -10.82 -17.28 -49.78
N SER A 4 -9.81 -17.75 -49.06
CA SER A 4 -9.89 -17.95 -47.61
C SER A 4 -10.10 -16.60 -46.92
N ILE A 5 -10.38 -16.63 -45.62
CA ILE A 5 -10.47 -15.50 -44.67
C ILE A 5 -11.90 -14.98 -44.44
N LEU A 6 -12.68 -15.77 -43.70
CA LEU A 6 -13.73 -15.22 -42.81
C LEU A 6 -13.61 -15.88 -41.42
N LEU A 7 -12.38 -15.88 -40.91
CA LEU A 7 -12.04 -16.13 -39.50
C LEU A 7 -11.24 -14.90 -39.07
N ILE A 8 -11.40 -14.44 -37.83
CA ILE A 8 -10.82 -13.23 -37.19
C ILE A 8 -11.82 -12.07 -37.10
N LEU A 9 -12.77 -12.16 -36.18
CA LEU A 9 -13.47 -10.97 -35.65
C LEU A 9 -13.94 -11.11 -34.19
N ILE A 10 -13.43 -12.08 -33.42
CA ILE A 10 -13.81 -12.30 -32.01
C ILE A 10 -12.57 -12.26 -31.08
N LEU A 11 -11.58 -11.40 -31.37
CA LEU A 11 -10.36 -11.31 -30.54
C LEU A 11 -10.09 -9.94 -29.89
N PHE A 12 -11.03 -8.99 -29.92
CA PHE A 12 -10.75 -7.64 -29.42
C PHE A 12 -11.80 -7.07 -28.46
N SER A 13 -12.11 -7.80 -27.39
CA SER A 13 -12.68 -7.15 -26.21
C SER A 13 -12.21 -7.79 -24.90
N SER A 14 -10.92 -8.12 -24.82
CA SER A 14 -10.22 -8.06 -23.53
C SER A 14 -10.10 -6.58 -23.16
N ILE A 15 -11.19 -6.00 -22.66
CA ILE A 15 -11.17 -4.73 -21.92
C ILE A 15 -10.36 -5.05 -20.67
N SER A 16 -9.05 -4.93 -20.78
CA SER A 16 -8.16 -4.95 -19.64
C SER A 16 -8.47 -3.66 -18.89
N TYR A 17 -9.34 -3.76 -17.88
CA TYR A 17 -9.40 -2.76 -16.82
C TYR A 17 -8.05 -2.85 -16.10
N GLY A 18 -7.04 -2.19 -16.66
CA GLY A 18 -5.83 -1.86 -15.92
C GLY A 18 -6.31 -1.11 -14.69
N GLN A 19 -6.14 -1.73 -13.52
CA GLN A 19 -6.59 -1.18 -12.24
C GLN A 19 -5.90 0.17 -12.05
N THR A 20 -6.57 1.24 -12.48
CA THR A 20 -6.05 2.58 -12.28
C THR A 20 -6.35 2.90 -10.84
N LEU A 21 -5.29 3.02 -10.03
CA LEU A 21 -5.42 3.28 -8.61
C LEU A 21 -6.10 4.64 -8.44
N ASN A 22 -7.40 4.64 -8.14
CA ASN A 22 -8.15 5.87 -8.02
C ASN A 22 -8.10 6.41 -6.58
N LYS A 23 -7.92 7.72 -6.42
CA LYS A 23 -7.76 8.39 -5.12
C LYS A 23 -8.95 8.09 -4.19
N GLU A 24 -10.17 8.13 -4.73
CA GLU A 24 -11.40 7.90 -3.96
C GLU A 24 -11.48 6.47 -3.42
N ASN A 25 -10.89 5.49 -4.10
CA ASN A 25 -10.89 4.10 -3.64
C ASN A 25 -9.96 3.90 -2.42
N ILE A 26 -8.90 4.71 -2.32
CA ILE A 26 -7.89 4.66 -1.26
C ILE A 26 -8.39 5.37 0.01
N ILE A 27 -9.06 6.51 -0.15
CA ILE A 27 -9.59 7.31 0.95
C ILE A 27 -10.46 6.45 1.88
N GLY A 28 -10.19 6.54 3.18
CA GLY A 28 -10.89 5.80 4.23
C GLY A 28 -9.95 5.21 5.27
N LEU A 29 -10.55 4.46 6.21
CA LEU A 29 -9.84 3.78 7.29
C LEU A 29 -9.62 2.31 6.93
N TRP A 30 -8.38 1.85 7.06
CA TRP A 30 -7.97 0.49 6.75
C TRP A 30 -7.36 -0.19 7.97
N GLY A 31 -7.72 -1.45 8.20
CA GLY A 31 -7.09 -2.32 9.18
C GLY A 31 -6.36 -3.48 8.50
N VAL A 32 -5.35 -4.02 9.18
CA VAL A 32 -4.59 -5.19 8.73
C VAL A 32 -5.34 -6.47 9.13
N GLU A 33 -5.74 -7.28 8.16
CA GLU A 33 -6.34 -8.61 8.41
C GLU A 33 -5.29 -9.73 8.44
N LYS A 34 -4.21 -9.57 7.69
CA LYS A 34 -3.13 -10.56 7.61
C LYS A 34 -1.82 -9.91 7.21
N ILE A 35 -0.70 -10.44 7.71
CA ILE A 35 0.64 -10.06 7.27
C ILE A 35 1.27 -11.26 6.56
N THR A 36 1.88 -11.00 5.42
CA THR A 36 2.67 -11.95 4.62
C THR A 36 3.99 -11.31 4.20
N GLY A 37 4.92 -12.09 3.68
CA GLY A 37 6.23 -11.63 3.26
C GLY A 37 7.27 -12.75 3.36
N ASP A 38 8.40 -12.57 2.67
CA ASP A 38 9.56 -13.44 2.85
C ASP A 38 10.37 -12.91 4.03
N PHE A 39 10.38 -13.69 5.11
CA PHE A 39 11.18 -13.40 6.30
C PHE A 39 12.29 -14.44 6.37
N PRO A 40 13.57 -14.05 6.20
CA PRO A 40 14.66 -14.99 6.41
C PRO A 40 14.72 -15.42 7.88
N GLU A 41 15.34 -16.56 8.14
CA GLU A 41 15.67 -16.94 9.52
C GLU A 41 16.60 -15.89 10.14
N MET A 42 16.24 -15.44 11.34
CA MET A 42 16.96 -14.41 12.07
C MET A 42 17.40 -14.93 13.44
N PRO A 43 18.47 -14.38 14.03
CA PRO A 43 18.81 -14.64 15.43
C PRO A 43 17.62 -14.37 16.37
N ALA A 44 17.52 -15.12 17.47
CA ALA A 44 16.34 -15.12 18.35
C ALA A 44 15.92 -13.71 18.84
N GLU A 45 16.88 -12.83 19.13
CA GLU A 45 16.58 -11.45 19.55
C GLU A 45 15.92 -10.62 18.43
N GLN A 46 16.41 -10.74 17.20
CA GLN A 46 15.84 -10.05 16.04
C GLN A 46 14.48 -10.64 15.66
N GLN A 47 14.31 -11.96 15.78
CA GLN A 47 13.04 -12.63 15.57
C GLN A 47 11.97 -12.08 16.54
N LYS A 48 12.31 -11.91 17.82
CA LYS A 48 11.39 -11.34 18.81
C LYS A 48 10.97 -9.91 18.47
N ILE A 49 11.89 -9.07 17.99
CA ILE A 49 11.57 -7.71 17.55
C ILE A 49 10.63 -7.74 16.34
N MET A 50 10.90 -8.62 15.37
CA MET A 50 10.05 -8.81 14.20
C MET A 50 8.64 -9.27 14.58
N ASP A 51 8.51 -10.20 15.53
CA ASP A 51 7.21 -10.71 15.98
C ASP A 51 6.41 -9.64 16.73
N ASN A 52 7.07 -8.82 17.56
CA ASN A 52 6.45 -7.66 18.20
C ASN A 52 5.96 -6.65 17.16
N LEU A 53 6.77 -6.35 16.15
CA LEU A 53 6.42 -5.43 15.07
C LEU A 53 5.22 -5.97 14.27
N LYS A 54 5.21 -7.26 13.90
CA LYS A 54 4.06 -7.92 13.27
C LYS A 54 2.80 -7.79 14.13
N SER A 55 2.91 -8.02 15.44
CA SER A 55 1.80 -7.88 16.38
C SER A 55 1.24 -6.45 16.42
N ALA A 56 2.12 -5.45 16.40
CA ALA A 56 1.72 -4.04 16.34
C ALA A 56 1.02 -3.69 15.02
N PHE A 57 1.55 -4.13 13.87
CA PHE A 57 0.89 -3.93 12.58
C PHE A 57 -0.49 -4.58 12.50
N MET A 58 -0.67 -5.79 13.05
CA MET A 58 -1.97 -6.46 13.10
C MET A 58 -3.06 -5.64 13.84
N LYS A 59 -2.66 -4.76 14.77
CA LYS A 59 -3.57 -3.87 15.51
C LYS A 59 -3.64 -2.47 14.90
N SER A 60 -2.76 -2.17 13.94
CA SER A 60 -2.62 -0.84 13.37
C SER A 60 -3.76 -0.47 12.42
N THR A 61 -3.94 0.83 12.21
CA THR A 61 -4.82 1.35 11.17
C THR A 61 -4.18 2.44 10.34
N PHE A 62 -4.52 2.44 9.05
CA PHE A 62 -4.07 3.40 8.05
C PHE A 62 -5.29 4.23 7.64
N GLU A 63 -5.27 5.54 7.87
CA GLU A 63 -6.37 6.43 7.51
C GLU A 63 -5.89 7.42 6.44
N PHE A 64 -6.47 7.34 5.24
CA PHE A 64 -6.24 8.27 4.15
C PHE A 64 -7.42 9.24 4.06
N LYS A 65 -7.20 10.52 4.33
CA LYS A 65 -8.25 11.53 4.31
C LYS A 65 -8.36 12.23 2.95
N GLU A 66 -9.54 12.77 2.66
CA GLU A 66 -9.82 13.53 1.42
C GLU A 66 -8.91 14.74 1.26
N ASP A 67 -8.58 15.40 2.38
CA ASP A 67 -7.69 16.56 2.46
C ASP A 67 -6.19 16.21 2.40
N ASN A 68 -5.86 14.98 1.96
CA ASN A 68 -4.51 14.45 1.87
C ASN A 68 -3.79 14.26 3.21
N ARG A 69 -4.45 14.39 4.36
CA ARG A 69 -3.85 13.98 5.64
C ARG A 69 -3.80 12.46 5.75
N PHE A 70 -2.73 11.96 6.33
CA PHE A 70 -2.56 10.54 6.64
C PHE A 70 -2.37 10.35 8.13
N ASN A 71 -3.14 9.44 8.72
CA ASN A 71 -2.95 9.02 10.10
C ASN A 71 -2.58 7.54 10.13
N PHE A 72 -1.44 7.25 10.75
CA PHE A 72 -1.02 5.89 11.03
C PHE A 72 -1.09 5.67 12.54
N ASN A 73 -2.03 4.82 12.98
CA ASN A 73 -2.18 4.46 14.37
C ASN A 73 -1.53 3.11 14.61
N ILE A 74 -0.40 3.07 15.30
CA ILE A 74 0.32 1.85 15.64
C ILE A 74 0.92 1.98 17.03
N GLU A 75 0.68 1.00 17.90
CA GLU A 75 1.32 0.96 19.22
C GLU A 75 2.61 0.14 19.13
N PHE A 76 3.72 0.80 18.80
CA PHE A 76 5.02 0.13 18.72
C PHE A 76 6.15 0.91 19.42
N MET A 77 6.46 2.11 18.93
CA MET A 77 7.52 2.98 19.46
C MET A 77 7.07 4.44 19.42
N LYS A 78 7.40 5.19 20.48
CA LYS A 78 7.00 6.59 20.61
C LYS A 78 7.61 7.48 19.52
N GLU A 79 8.82 7.16 19.10
CA GLU A 79 9.54 7.85 18.03
C GLU A 79 8.81 7.72 16.69
N LEU A 80 8.22 6.54 16.40
CA LEU A 80 7.42 6.33 15.20
C LEU A 80 6.16 7.19 15.23
N ASP A 81 5.47 7.25 16.38
CA ASP A 81 4.30 8.13 16.54
C ASP A 81 4.67 9.59 16.31
N GLU A 82 5.84 10.03 16.79
CA GLU A 82 6.32 11.39 16.57
C GLU A 82 6.68 11.67 15.12
N MET A 83 7.35 10.75 14.43
CA MET A 83 7.68 10.86 13.01
C MET A 83 6.43 10.90 12.12
N MET A 84 5.36 10.20 12.52
CA MET A 84 4.12 10.11 11.77
C MET A 84 3.09 11.19 12.15
N LYS A 85 3.47 12.17 13.00
CA LYS A 85 2.63 13.35 13.27
C LYS A 85 2.62 14.28 12.07
N ASN A 86 1.44 14.77 11.72
CA ASN A 86 1.25 15.79 10.67
C ASN A 86 1.90 15.39 9.33
N VAL A 87 1.65 14.17 8.90
CA VAL A 87 2.08 13.67 7.59
C VAL A 87 0.95 13.78 6.58
N HIS A 88 1.33 13.92 5.32
CA HIS A 88 0.43 13.96 4.18
C HIS A 88 0.66 12.72 3.31
N TRP A 89 -0.34 12.37 2.51
CA TRP A 89 -0.21 11.36 1.46
C TRP A 89 -0.52 11.93 0.09
N LYS A 90 0.13 11.37 -0.93
CA LYS A 90 -0.17 11.63 -2.34
C LYS A 90 0.07 10.38 -3.17
N LEU A 91 -0.59 10.31 -4.32
CA LEU A 91 -0.38 9.24 -5.28
C LEU A 91 0.69 9.65 -6.29
N ASP A 92 1.76 8.87 -6.40
CA ASP A 92 2.71 8.97 -7.51
C ASP A 92 2.11 8.23 -8.73
N SER A 93 1.60 9.01 -9.67
CA SER A 93 0.98 8.51 -10.90
C SER A 93 1.95 7.75 -11.81
N ASN A 94 3.27 7.93 -11.64
CA ASN A 94 4.28 7.25 -12.46
C ASN A 94 4.66 5.88 -11.88
N LYS A 95 4.57 5.71 -10.55
CA LYS A 95 5.02 4.50 -9.85
C LYS A 95 3.90 3.63 -9.28
N SER A 96 2.63 4.06 -9.38
CA SER A 96 1.49 3.37 -8.73
C SER A 96 1.72 3.17 -7.23
N GLU A 97 2.27 4.20 -6.59
CA GLU A 97 2.72 4.20 -5.21
C GLU A 97 2.08 5.36 -4.45
N ILE A 98 1.67 5.12 -3.20
CA ILE A 98 1.32 6.19 -2.28
C ILE A 98 2.58 6.60 -1.54
N ILE A 99 2.89 7.89 -1.60
CA ILE A 99 3.99 8.50 -0.87
C ILE A 99 3.43 9.15 0.39
N ILE A 100 3.99 8.77 1.54
CA ILE A 100 3.77 9.44 2.82
C ILE A 100 5.01 10.27 3.14
N GLN A 101 4.80 11.52 3.52
CA GLN A 101 5.87 12.46 3.88
C GLN A 101 5.34 13.53 4.83
N GLU A 102 6.24 14.28 5.46
CA GLU A 102 5.87 15.40 6.31
C GLU A 102 5.04 16.44 5.53
N TRP A 103 4.06 17.06 6.21
CA TRP A 103 3.19 18.06 5.58
C TRP A 103 3.96 19.27 5.02
N LYS A 104 5.07 19.64 5.66
CA LYS A 104 5.92 20.76 5.20
C LYS A 104 6.50 20.52 3.80
N ASP A 105 6.66 19.26 3.41
CA ASP A 105 7.30 18.86 2.15
C ASP A 105 6.29 18.46 1.07
N LYS A 106 4.97 18.60 1.31
CA LYS A 106 3.87 18.17 0.42
C LYS A 106 4.04 18.50 -1.06
N ASP A 107 4.64 19.65 -1.36
CA ASP A 107 4.83 20.17 -2.72
C ASP A 107 6.15 19.68 -3.37
N THR A 108 6.89 18.78 -2.71
CA THR A 108 8.14 18.19 -3.20
C THR A 108 8.15 16.67 -3.02
N ASP A 109 9.00 15.98 -3.77
CA ASP A 109 9.20 14.52 -3.68
C ASP A 109 10.55 14.16 -3.02
N LYS A 110 11.17 15.11 -2.30
CA LYS A 110 12.56 14.97 -1.85
C LYS A 110 12.74 14.11 -0.60
N TYR A 111 11.72 14.05 0.27
CA TYR A 111 11.77 13.36 1.54
C TYR A 111 10.52 12.52 1.72
N GLN A 112 10.68 11.20 1.66
CA GLN A 112 9.61 10.21 1.84
C GLN A 112 9.83 9.50 3.17
N LEU A 113 8.77 9.46 3.99
CA LEU A 113 8.77 8.71 5.25
C LEU A 113 8.35 7.25 5.04
N MET A 114 7.45 7.00 4.09
CA MET A 114 6.96 5.67 3.77
C MET A 114 6.38 5.63 2.36
N GLY A 115 6.72 4.58 1.61
CA GLY A 115 6.05 4.20 0.37
C GLY A 115 5.09 3.04 0.57
N ILE A 116 3.93 3.11 -0.09
CA ILE A 116 2.92 2.06 -0.08
C ILE A 116 2.51 1.76 -1.51
N GLN A 117 2.89 0.58 -1.99
CA GLN A 117 2.35 0.04 -3.25
C GLN A 117 1.05 -0.70 -2.95
N ILE A 118 -0.01 -0.38 -3.70
CA ILE A 118 -1.29 -1.06 -3.57
C ILE A 118 -1.45 -2.07 -4.70
N SER A 119 -1.78 -3.30 -4.33
CA SER A 119 -2.13 -4.37 -5.27
C SER A 119 -3.49 -4.96 -4.89
N GLN A 120 -4.36 -5.20 -5.87
CA GLN A 120 -5.59 -5.96 -5.64
C GLN A 120 -5.54 -7.30 -6.36
N LYS A 121 -5.78 -8.39 -5.61
CA LYS A 121 -5.78 -9.77 -6.13
C LYS A 121 -6.95 -10.52 -5.52
N ASN A 122 -7.75 -11.18 -6.36
CA ASN A 122 -8.90 -12.00 -5.93
C ASN A 122 -9.87 -11.25 -4.99
N GLY A 123 -10.14 -9.97 -5.25
CA GLY A 123 -11.04 -9.13 -4.45
C GLY A 123 -10.45 -8.65 -3.11
N LYS A 124 -9.19 -8.97 -2.82
CA LYS A 124 -8.48 -8.51 -1.62
C LYS A 124 -7.52 -7.37 -1.97
N THR A 125 -7.34 -6.44 -1.03
CA THR A 125 -6.42 -5.32 -1.17
C THR A 125 -5.16 -5.60 -0.36
N TYR A 126 -4.01 -5.33 -0.94
CA TYR A 126 -2.70 -5.54 -0.32
C TYR A 126 -1.90 -4.24 -0.34
N PHE A 127 -1.37 -3.85 0.81
CA PHE A 127 -0.40 -2.76 0.95
C PHE A 127 0.98 -3.38 1.11
N VAL A 128 1.87 -3.09 0.16
CA VAL A 128 3.28 -3.48 0.22
C VAL A 128 4.05 -2.24 0.66
N LEU A 129 4.65 -2.31 1.84
CA LEU A 129 5.47 -1.21 2.36
C LEU A 129 6.84 -1.29 1.71
N THR A 130 7.34 -0.20 1.14
CA THR A 130 8.66 -0.21 0.47
C THR A 130 9.81 -0.40 1.45
N GLU A 131 9.61 -0.04 2.72
CA GLU A 131 10.70 0.00 3.71
C GLU A 131 10.80 -1.27 4.56
N SER A 132 9.95 -2.26 4.29
CA SER A 132 9.90 -3.51 5.04
C SER A 132 9.49 -4.69 4.14
N PRO A 133 9.81 -5.93 4.51
CA PRO A 133 9.33 -7.11 3.77
C PRO A 133 7.82 -7.39 3.94
N PHE A 134 7.07 -6.52 4.64
CA PHE A 134 5.66 -6.75 4.91
C PHE A 134 4.76 -6.49 3.69
N VAL A 135 3.95 -7.49 3.40
CA VAL A 135 2.76 -7.40 2.55
C VAL A 135 1.54 -7.54 3.46
N LEU A 136 0.82 -6.44 3.64
CA LEU A 136 -0.33 -6.33 4.52
C LEU A 136 -1.61 -6.57 3.71
N GLU A 137 -2.37 -7.60 4.03
CA GLU A 137 -3.74 -7.75 3.54
C GLU A 137 -4.63 -6.78 4.32
N MET A 138 -5.29 -5.88 3.59
CA MET A 138 -6.01 -4.75 4.15
C MET A 138 -7.52 -4.92 3.98
N LYS A 139 -8.25 -4.47 5.01
CA LYS A 139 -9.70 -4.33 4.96
C LYS A 139 -10.10 -2.91 5.28
N LYS A 140 -10.93 -2.36 4.40
CA LYS A 140 -11.58 -1.07 4.61
C LYS A 140 -12.64 -1.24 5.71
N LYS A 141 -12.62 -0.36 6.71
CA LYS A 141 -13.57 -0.35 7.83
C LYS A 141 -14.81 0.47 7.52
#